data_AF-A0A517MII6-F1
#
_entry.id   AF-A0A517MII6-F1
#
_cell.length_a   1.000
_cell.length_b   1.000
_cell.length_c   1.000
_cell.angle_alpha   90.00
_cell.angle_beta   90.00
_cell.angle_gamma   90.00
#
_symmetry.space_group_name_H-M   'P 1'
#
loop_
_entity.id
_entity.type
_entity.pdbx_description
1 polymer ?
#
loop_
_entity_poly.entity_id
_entity_poly.type
_entity_poly.pdbx_seq_one_letter_code
_entity_poly.pdbx_strand_id
1 'polypeptide(L)'
;MMQNVSVHHHPLLFVYRVLLTGIHLMRTGEVEANLVKLNETAKLPFLEDLIVQKRNRPEKGTFNSADLDFHTAQYEQLTAELEAAYDESKLPDLPSARPAPNDLLVRLRLGK
;
A
#
# COMPACT_ATOMS: atom_id res chain seq x y z
N MET A 1 -27.56 10.45 16.66
CA MET A 1 -26.53 11.47 16.36
C MET A 1 -25.30 10.73 15.87
N MET A 2 -25.16 10.54 14.56
CA MET A 2 -23.99 9.87 13.97
C MET A 2 -22.81 10.82 14.10
N GLN A 3 -21.85 10.47 14.96
CA GLN A 3 -20.63 11.26 15.14
C GLN A 3 -19.74 11.02 13.92
N ASN A 4 -19.49 12.07 13.14
CA ASN A 4 -18.49 12.02 12.07
C ASN A 4 -17.12 11.77 12.70
N VAL A 5 -16.54 10.59 12.44
CA VAL A 5 -15.17 10.28 12.84
C VAL A 5 -14.24 11.08 11.92
N SER A 6 -13.34 11.86 12.51
CA SER A 6 -12.36 12.64 11.77
C SER A 6 -11.25 11.73 11.24
N VAL A 7 -11.53 10.99 10.18
CA VAL A 7 -10.52 10.26 9.40
C VAL A 7 -10.12 11.12 8.21
N HIS A 8 -8.86 11.53 8.15
CA HIS A 8 -8.33 12.26 7.00
C HIS A 8 -8.20 11.31 5.78
N HIS A 9 -8.32 11.84 4.57
CA HIS A 9 -8.21 11.06 3.32
C HIS A 9 -6.79 10.53 3.07
N HIS A 10 -5.78 11.18 3.67
CA HIS A 10 -4.37 10.82 3.54
C HIS A 10 -4.02 9.47 4.18
N PRO A 11 -4.45 9.18 5.44
CA PRO A 11 -4.36 7.86 6.04
C PRO A 11 -4.91 6.73 5.17
N LEU A 12 -6.06 6.93 4.54
CA LEU A 12 -6.73 5.86 3.79
C LEU A 12 -5.96 5.46 2.52
N LEU A 13 -5.50 6.46 1.74
CA LEU A 13 -4.64 6.19 0.58
C LEU A 13 -3.30 5.56 0.99
N PHE A 14 -2.80 5.84 2.19
CA PHE A 14 -1.63 5.17 2.72
C PHE A 14 -1.91 3.69 3.01
N VAL A 15 -3.04 3.37 3.64
CA VAL A 15 -3.47 1.98 3.92
C VAL A 15 -3.56 1.19 2.62
N TYR A 16 -4.28 1.70 1.62
CA TYR A 16 -4.41 1.01 0.33
C TYR A 16 -3.07 0.82 -0.37
N ARG A 17 -2.19 1.81 -0.32
CA ARG A 17 -0.84 1.67 -0.87
C ARG A 17 -0.07 0.54 -0.18
N VAL A 18 -0.07 0.47 1.15
CA VAL A 18 0.67 -0.57 1.88
C VAL A 18 0.14 -1.96 1.53
N LEU A 19 -1.18 -2.15 1.54
CA LEU A 19 -1.80 -3.45 1.23
C LEU A 19 -1.52 -3.88 -0.20
N LEU A 20 -1.76 -3.00 -1.18
CA LEU A 20 -1.55 -3.33 -2.59
C LEU A 20 -0.07 -3.53 -2.92
N THR A 21 0.84 -2.76 -2.31
CA THR A 21 2.29 -3.00 -2.43
C THR A 21 2.65 -4.38 -1.88
N GLY A 22 2.12 -4.76 -0.71
CA GLY A 22 2.34 -6.08 -0.13
C GLY A 22 1.86 -7.20 -1.04
N ILE A 23 0.62 -7.10 -1.53
CA ILE A 23 0.01 -8.10 -2.42
C ILE A 23 0.84 -8.24 -3.70
N HIS A 24 1.23 -7.11 -4.30
CA HIS A 24 2.07 -7.11 -5.50
C HIS A 24 3.41 -7.80 -5.22
N LEU A 25 4.09 -7.44 -4.12
CA LEU A 25 5.35 -8.04 -3.73
C LEU A 25 5.23 -9.55 -3.53
N MET A 26 4.21 -10.01 -2.81
CA MET A 26 4.04 -11.44 -2.54
C MET A 26 3.82 -12.25 -3.84
N ARG A 27 3.12 -11.65 -4.82
CA ARG A 27 2.82 -12.28 -6.11
C ARG A 27 3.97 -12.23 -7.11
N THR A 28 4.74 -11.14 -7.15
CA THR A 28 5.71 -10.88 -8.23
C THR A 28 7.17 -10.92 -7.77
N GLY A 29 7.42 -10.73 -6.48
CA GLY A 29 8.75 -10.48 -5.94
C GLY A 29 9.29 -9.07 -6.22
N GLU A 30 8.47 -8.17 -6.79
CA GLU A 30 8.85 -6.80 -7.10
C GLU A 30 8.19 -5.81 -6.13
N VAL A 31 8.89 -4.72 -5.81
CA VAL A 31 8.33 -3.63 -5.00
C VAL A 31 7.77 -2.55 -5.93
N GLU A 32 6.47 -2.29 -5.81
CA GLU A 32 5.80 -1.16 -6.47
C GLU A 32 5.08 -0.30 -5.42
N ALA A 33 5.32 1.00 -5.44
CA ALA A 33 4.77 1.97 -4.48
C ALA A 33 3.81 2.98 -5.12
N ASN A 34 3.72 3.00 -6.45
CA ASN A 34 2.80 3.84 -7.19
C ASN A 34 1.39 3.23 -7.15
N LEU A 35 0.52 3.83 -6.36
CA LEU A 35 -0.86 3.38 -6.18
C LEU A 35 -1.67 3.35 -7.49
N VAL A 36 -1.38 4.24 -8.45
CA VAL A 36 -2.05 4.24 -9.76
C VAL A 36 -1.71 2.96 -10.52
N LYS A 37 -0.42 2.61 -10.58
CA LYS A 37 0.04 1.40 -11.26
C LYS A 37 -0.43 0.12 -10.57
N LEU A 38 -0.42 0.10 -9.23
CA LEU A 38 -0.99 -1.02 -8.45
C LEU A 38 -2.47 -1.23 -8.76
N ASN A 39 -3.23 -0.14 -8.97
CA ASN A 39 -4.67 -0.22 -9.24
C ASN A 39 -5.00 -0.74 -10.65
N GLU A 40 -4.06 -0.72 -11.60
CA GLU A 40 -4.25 -1.32 -12.94
C GLU A 40 -4.57 -2.83 -12.82
N THR A 41 -4.01 -3.49 -11.80
CA THR A 41 -4.28 -4.91 -11.51
C THR A 41 -5.36 -5.09 -10.45
N ALA A 42 -5.35 -4.28 -9.38
CA ALA A 42 -6.31 -4.41 -8.28
C ALA A 42 -7.75 -4.02 -8.69
N LYS A 43 -7.89 -3.13 -9.69
CA LYS A 43 -9.17 -2.71 -10.27
C LYS A 43 -10.19 -2.24 -9.23
N LEU A 44 -9.74 -1.45 -8.26
CA LEU A 44 -10.57 -0.84 -7.23
C LEU A 44 -11.03 0.55 -7.72
N PRO A 45 -12.29 0.71 -8.20
CA PRO A 45 -12.70 1.93 -8.90
C PRO A 45 -12.67 3.16 -7.99
N PHE A 46 -13.00 2.99 -6.70
CA PHE A 46 -13.03 4.06 -5.70
C PHE A 46 -11.64 4.66 -5.41
N LEU A 47 -10.54 3.99 -5.78
CA LEU A 47 -9.19 4.54 -5.60
C LEU A 47 -8.93 5.73 -6.53
N GLU A 48 -9.48 5.72 -7.75
CA GLU A 48 -9.32 6.85 -8.68
C GLU A 48 -9.93 8.11 -8.10
N ASP A 49 -11.16 8.00 -7.58
CA ASP A 49 -11.88 9.09 -6.93
C ASP A 49 -11.11 9.61 -5.70
N LEU A 50 -10.61 8.72 -4.84
CA LEU A 50 -9.81 9.12 -3.67
C LEU A 50 -8.52 9.84 -4.06
N ILE A 51 -7.83 9.39 -5.11
CA ILE A 51 -6.60 10.02 -5.62
C ILE A 51 -6.90 11.42 -6.18
N VAL A 52 -7.97 11.55 -6.98
CA VAL A 52 -8.41 12.85 -7.52
C VAL A 52 -8.80 13.80 -6.39
N GLN A 53 -9.55 13.33 -5.39
CA GLN A 53 -9.93 14.13 -4.23
C GLN A 53 -8.71 14.65 -3.45
N LYS A 54 -7.70 13.79 -3.22
CA LYS A 54 -6.44 14.19 -2.56
C LYS A 54 -5.66 15.23 -3.37
N ARG A 55 -5.65 15.14 -4.70
CA ARG A 55 -4.98 16.12 -5.57
C ARG A 55 -5.67 17.48 -5.53
N ASN A 56 -7.00 17.48 -5.46
CA ASN A 56 -7.82 18.69 -5.56
C ASN A 56 -8.05 19.38 -4.20
N ARG A 57 -7.86 18.68 -3.07
CA ARG A 57 -8.10 19.24 -1.74
C ARG A 57 -7.01 18.78 -0.76
N PRO A 58 -6.23 19.70 -0.17
CA PRO A 58 -5.11 19.29 0.65
C PRO A 58 -5.50 18.42 1.85
N GLU A 59 -6.46 18.78 2.73
CA GLU A 59 -6.48 18.09 4.05
C GLU A 59 -7.84 17.96 4.76
N LYS A 60 -8.93 18.43 4.15
CA LYS A 60 -10.25 18.51 4.84
C LYS A 60 -11.33 17.75 4.10
N GLY A 61 -11.37 16.44 4.24
CA GLY A 61 -12.57 15.67 3.97
C GLY A 61 -12.85 14.79 5.18
N THR A 62 -14.06 14.90 5.72
CA THR A 62 -14.55 14.01 6.78
C THR A 62 -15.40 12.93 6.13
N PHE A 63 -15.13 11.68 6.45
CA PHE A 63 -15.97 10.56 6.04
C PHE A 63 -17.24 10.52 6.89
N ASN A 64 -18.36 10.19 6.28
CA ASN A 64 -19.54 9.78 7.04
C ASN A 64 -19.34 8.32 7.54
N SER A 65 -20.21 7.84 8.43
CA SER A 65 -20.05 6.47 8.97
C SER A 65 -20.20 5.38 7.91
N ALA A 66 -21.05 5.56 6.90
CA ALA A 66 -21.24 4.59 5.83
C ALA A 66 -20.00 4.46 4.93
N ASP A 67 -19.29 5.57 4.69
CA ASP A 67 -18.01 5.56 3.97
C ASP A 67 -16.95 4.79 4.77
N LEU A 68 -16.96 4.94 6.10
CA LEU A 68 -16.01 4.25 6.98
C LEU A 68 -16.28 2.74 7.03
N ASP A 69 -17.54 2.33 7.12
CA ASP A 69 -17.93 0.91 7.11
C ASP A 69 -17.52 0.25 5.77
N PHE A 70 -17.72 0.96 4.66
CA PHE A 70 -17.25 0.52 3.34
C PHE A 70 -15.73 0.31 3.32
N HIS A 71 -14.95 1.31 3.76
CA HIS A 71 -13.49 1.21 3.74
C HIS A 71 -12.95 0.16 4.72
N THR A 72 -13.66 -0.10 5.83
CA THR A 72 -13.35 -1.19 6.76
C THR A 72 -13.50 -2.55 6.08
N ALA A 73 -14.61 -2.79 5.38
CA ALA A 73 -14.81 -4.04 4.64
C ALA A 73 -13.74 -4.24 3.53
N GLN A 74 -13.37 -3.17 2.83
CA GLN A 74 -12.30 -3.22 1.83
C GLN A 74 -10.93 -3.53 2.45
N TYR A 75 -10.65 -2.98 3.63
CA TYR A 75 -9.43 -3.27 4.38
C TYR A 75 -9.36 -4.75 4.77
N GLU A 76 -10.45 -5.32 5.31
CA GLU A 76 -10.51 -6.74 5.69
C GLU A 76 -10.31 -7.66 4.48
N GLN A 77 -10.98 -7.36 3.36
CA GLN A 77 -10.85 -8.13 2.13
C GLN A 77 -9.42 -8.14 1.59
N LEU A 78 -8.77 -6.96 1.52
CA LEU A 78 -7.40 -6.84 1.03
C LEU A 78 -6.38 -7.45 1.99
N THR A 79 -6.67 -7.45 3.30
CA THR A 79 -5.82 -8.13 4.29
C THR A 79 -5.86 -9.64 4.08
N ALA A 80 -7.05 -10.21 3.90
CA ALA A 80 -7.20 -11.64 3.58
C ALA A 80 -6.53 -12.01 2.24
N GLU A 81 -6.61 -11.13 1.24
CA GLU A 81 -5.92 -11.33 -0.03
C GLU A 81 -4.39 -11.29 0.12
N LEU A 82 -3.87 -10.40 0.96
CA LEU A 82 -2.44 -10.32 1.28
C LEU A 82 -1.97 -11.60 1.98
N GLU A 83 -2.73 -12.09 2.95
CA GLU A 83 -2.43 -13.35 3.66
C GLU A 83 -2.40 -14.54 2.69
N ALA A 84 -3.41 -14.67 1.81
CA ALA A 84 -3.41 -15.71 0.79
C ALA A 84 -2.21 -15.60 -0.18
N ALA A 85 -1.87 -14.38 -0.61
CA ALA A 85 -0.71 -14.16 -1.47
C ALA A 85 0.61 -14.50 -0.75
N TYR A 86 0.70 -14.23 0.56
CA TYR A 86 1.84 -14.60 1.40
C TYR A 86 2.00 -16.12 1.47
N ASP A 87 0.93 -16.86 1.75
CA ASP A 87 0.94 -18.33 1.84
C ASP A 87 1.36 -19.00 0.52
N GLU A 88 1.00 -18.40 -0.61
CA GLU A 88 1.36 -18.90 -1.94
C GLU A 88 2.77 -18.48 -2.39
N SER A 89 3.34 -17.44 -1.78
CA SER A 89 4.57 -16.82 -2.24
C SER A 89 5.75 -17.80 -2.26
N LYS A 90 6.69 -17.55 -3.18
CA LYS A 90 7.96 -18.28 -3.28
C LYS A 90 9.15 -17.42 -2.85
N LEU A 91 8.88 -16.24 -2.31
CA LEU A 91 9.91 -15.38 -1.75
C LEU A 91 10.56 -16.05 -0.54
N PRO A 92 11.88 -15.89 -0.37
CA PRO A 92 12.54 -16.35 0.84
C PRO A 92 12.12 -15.48 2.04
N ASP A 93 12.07 -16.09 3.22
CA ASP A 93 11.77 -15.38 4.48
C ASP A 93 12.75 -14.24 4.79
N LEU A 94 13.97 -14.33 4.25
CA LEU A 94 15.03 -13.35 4.47
C LEU A 94 15.64 -12.87 3.14
N PRO A 95 15.91 -11.56 3.02
CA PRO A 95 16.58 -11.01 1.86
C PRO A 95 18.04 -11.50 1.79
N SER A 96 18.43 -12.07 0.64
CA SER A 96 19.80 -12.53 0.39
C SER A 96 20.76 -11.42 -0.05
N ALA A 97 20.23 -10.24 -0.40
CA ALA A 97 21.00 -9.18 -1.04
C ALA A 97 21.98 -8.44 -0.11
N ARG A 98 21.95 -8.64 1.22
CA ARG A 98 22.74 -7.88 2.22
C ARG A 98 24.25 -7.74 1.90
N PRO A 99 24.97 -8.74 1.37
CA PRO A 99 26.39 -8.60 1.09
C PRO A 99 26.72 -7.53 0.03
N ALA A 100 25.92 -7.41 -1.02
CA ALA A 100 26.24 -6.53 -2.15
C ALA A 100 26.20 -5.02 -1.80
N PRO A 101 25.18 -4.49 -1.09
CA PRO A 101 25.20 -3.13 -0.57
C PRO A 101 26.32 -2.90 0.42
N ASN A 102 26.62 -3.87 1.29
CA ASN A 102 27.75 -3.77 2.22
C ASN A 102 29.07 -3.59 1.45
N ASP A 103 29.32 -4.41 0.44
CA ASP A 103 30.53 -4.33 -0.38
C ASP A 103 30.60 -3.03 -1.18
N LEU A 104 29.46 -2.54 -1.68
CA LEU A 104 29.37 -1.22 -2.30
C LEU A 104 29.79 -0.11 -1.31
N LEU A 105 29.25 -0.13 -0.09
CA LEU A 105 29.59 0.85 0.94
C LEU A 105 31.07 0.78 1.34
N VAL A 106 31.64 -0.42 1.46
CA VAL A 106 33.07 -0.62 1.74
C VAL A 106 33.94 -0.03 0.63
N ARG A 107 33.61 -0.29 -0.64
CA ARG A 107 34.35 0.26 -1.79
C ARG A 107 34.33 1.79 -1.80
N LEU A 108 33.14 2.38 -1.68
CA LEU A 108 32.97 3.84 -1.59
C LEU A 108 33.73 4.44 -0.40
N ARG A 109 33.73 3.77 0.76
CA ARG A 109 34.45 4.22 1.96
C ARG A 109 35.97 4.17 1.81
N LEU A 110 36.50 3.19 1.09
CA LEU A 110 37.93 3.00 0.85
C LEU A 110 38.45 3.74 -0.40
N GLY A 111 37.60 4.46 -1.12
CA GLY A 111 37.97 5.15 -2.36
C GLY A 111 38.34 4.18 -3.50
N LYS A 112 37.73 3.00 -3.51
CA LYS A 112 37.90 1.95 -4.54
C LYS A 112 36.67 1.81 -5.42
#